data_AF-A0A3S4VEC9-F1
#
_entry.id   AF-A0A3S4VEC9-F1
#
_cell.length_a   1.000
_cell.length_b   1.000
_cell.length_c   1.000
_cell.angle_alpha   90.00
_cell.angle_beta   90.00
_cell.angle_gamma   90.00
#
_symmetry.space_group_name_H-M   'P 1'
#
loop_
_entity.id
_entity.type
_entity.pdbx_description
1 polymer ?
#
loop_
_entity_poly.entity_id
_entity_poly.type
_entity_poly.pdbx_seq_one_letter_code
_entity_poly.pdbx_strand_id
1 'polypeptide(L)'
;MIGDDLNSDQTASNSYPAWQMLYTTHLQSCSPLHSGENFSPIPLYKQLQNQPHLSQDVIKWQENWQACDQLQMNGAILEHQALKEIADHQNTLAKHGRYLAQEIEKISHIPTYYYLYRVGGQSLENEQHRHCPECGGNWTLKKPIFEIFHFKCDQCRLISNISWNFYSEEKQ
;
A
#
# COMPACT_ATOMS: atom_id res chain seq x y z
N MET A 1 28.88 -4.03 1.97
CA MET A 1 27.58 -3.36 1.81
C MET A 1 26.71 -3.83 2.95
N ILE A 2 26.51 -2.97 3.96
CA ILE A 2 25.52 -3.21 5.00
C ILE A 2 24.19 -2.92 4.33
N GLY A 3 23.28 -3.90 4.29
CA GLY A 3 21.97 -3.73 3.67
C GLY A 3 21.25 -2.57 4.33
N ASP A 4 20.73 -1.64 3.53
CA ASP A 4 19.93 -0.54 4.03
C ASP A 4 18.77 -1.13 4.85
N ASP A 5 18.69 -0.73 6.12
CA ASP A 5 17.57 -1.11 6.96
C ASP A 5 16.32 -0.43 6.38
N LEU A 6 15.47 -1.24 5.75
CA LEU A 6 14.18 -0.83 5.18
C LEU A 6 13.25 -0.22 6.24
N ASN A 7 13.55 -0.43 7.53
CA ASN A 7 12.83 0.16 8.66
C ASN A 7 13.51 1.41 9.23
N SER A 8 14.65 1.85 8.67
CA SER A 8 15.22 3.14 9.06
C SER A 8 14.33 4.27 8.56
N ASP A 9 13.94 5.17 9.46
CA ASP A 9 13.07 6.33 9.22
C ASP A 9 13.76 7.42 8.34
N GLN A 10 14.42 7.04 7.25
CA GLN A 10 14.92 8.00 6.28
C GLN A 10 13.75 8.55 5.47
N THR A 11 13.34 9.77 5.81
CA THR A 11 12.29 10.48 5.08
C THR A 11 12.75 10.88 3.69
N ALA A 12 11.85 10.90 2.72
CA ALA A 12 12.12 11.37 1.37
C ALA A 12 12.72 12.79 1.40
N SER A 13 13.86 12.96 0.71
CA SER A 13 14.52 14.25 0.53
C SER A 13 13.72 15.14 -0.43
N ASN A 14 13.18 14.54 -1.50
CA ASN A 14 12.24 15.19 -2.42
C ASN A 14 10.80 15.03 -1.93
N SER A 15 10.07 16.14 -1.80
CA SER A 15 8.65 16.15 -1.39
C SER A 15 7.69 16.13 -2.59
N TYR A 16 8.20 16.11 -3.82
CA TYR A 16 7.43 16.09 -5.06
C TYR A 16 7.92 14.97 -5.99
N PRO A 17 7.65 13.70 -5.67
CA PRO A 17 7.96 12.59 -6.58
C PRO A 17 7.03 12.58 -7.80
N ALA A 18 7.43 11.89 -8.86
CA ALA A 18 6.59 11.69 -10.05
C ALA A 18 5.27 10.94 -9.75
N TRP A 19 5.27 10.11 -8.71
CA TRP A 19 4.10 9.41 -8.18
C TRP A 19 4.38 8.96 -6.74
N GLN A 20 3.34 8.57 -6.02
CA GLN A 20 3.43 8.15 -4.62
C GLN A 20 2.40 7.09 -4.27
N MET A 21 2.52 6.50 -3.09
CA MET A 21 1.58 5.49 -2.62
C MET A 21 1.22 5.63 -1.15
N LEU A 22 -0.04 5.37 -0.82
CA LEU A 22 -0.51 5.18 0.53
C LEU A 22 -0.30 3.71 0.90
N TYR A 23 0.67 3.45 1.75
CA TYR A 23 1.18 2.13 2.13
C TYR A 23 1.53 2.13 3.63
N THR A 24 1.26 1.03 4.31
CA THR A 24 1.73 0.80 5.68
C THR A 24 1.78 -0.70 5.97
N THR A 25 2.48 -1.08 7.03
CA THR A 25 2.40 -2.40 7.68
C THR A 25 2.28 -2.21 9.18
N HIS A 26 1.87 -3.25 9.92
CA HIS A 26 1.84 -3.21 11.39
C HIS A 26 3.23 -2.99 12.04
N LEU A 27 4.32 -3.15 11.28
CA LEU A 27 5.70 -2.94 11.76
C LEU A 27 6.17 -1.49 11.62
N GLN A 28 5.51 -0.67 10.83
CA GLN A 28 5.96 0.69 10.51
C GLN A 28 5.40 1.73 11.48
N SER A 29 6.24 2.64 11.95
CA SER A 29 5.85 3.84 12.72
C SER A 29 5.98 5.13 11.91
N CYS A 30 6.41 5.04 10.66
CA CYS A 30 6.66 6.19 9.80
C CYS A 30 5.37 6.70 9.12
N SER A 31 5.51 7.74 8.30
CA SER A 31 4.38 8.25 7.51
C SER A 31 3.89 7.20 6.52
N PRO A 32 2.56 7.02 6.37
CA PRO A 32 2.02 5.99 5.48
C PRO A 32 2.02 6.43 4.00
N LEU A 33 2.56 7.60 3.69
CA LEU A 33 2.68 8.11 2.32
C LEU A 33 4.13 7.91 1.88
N HIS A 34 4.36 7.15 0.82
CA HIS A 34 5.69 6.77 0.35
C HIS A 34 5.94 7.29 -1.06
N SER A 35 7.18 7.71 -1.31
CA SER A 35 7.62 8.11 -2.65
C SER A 35 7.65 6.91 -3.60
N GLY A 36 7.09 7.09 -4.79
CA GLY A 36 7.16 6.11 -5.86
C GLY A 36 8.53 5.99 -6.53
N GLU A 37 9.51 6.82 -6.15
CA GLU A 37 10.86 6.81 -6.74
C GLU A 37 11.82 5.91 -5.95
N ASN A 38 11.69 5.90 -4.61
CA ASN A 38 12.64 5.24 -3.72
C ASN A 38 12.00 4.59 -2.49
N PHE A 39 10.66 4.56 -2.40
CA PHE A 39 9.89 4.00 -1.29
C PHE A 39 10.09 4.68 0.07
N SER A 40 10.84 5.78 0.14
CA SER A 40 11.02 6.53 1.38
C SER A 40 9.72 7.19 1.83
N PRO A 41 9.41 7.20 3.15
CA PRO A 41 8.24 7.88 3.68
C PRO A 41 8.31 9.40 3.46
N ILE A 42 7.22 9.99 2.99
CA ILE A 42 7.02 11.42 2.79
C ILE A 42 6.24 11.97 3.98
N PRO A 43 6.81 12.88 4.79
CA PRO A 43 6.10 13.41 5.94
C PRO A 43 4.79 14.12 5.56
N LEU A 44 3.67 13.68 6.14
CA LEU A 44 2.34 14.25 5.84
C LEU A 44 2.31 15.77 5.98
N TYR A 45 2.96 16.32 6.99
CA TYR A 45 2.99 17.78 7.20
C TYR A 45 3.67 18.51 6.04
N LYS A 46 4.53 17.89 5.23
CA LYS A 46 5.14 18.57 4.06
C LYS A 46 4.14 18.67 2.91
N GLN A 47 3.30 17.65 2.74
CA GLN A 47 2.39 17.52 1.60
C GLN A 47 0.98 18.03 1.87
N LEU A 48 0.55 17.97 3.13
CA LEU A 48 -0.79 18.31 3.60
C LEU A 48 -0.75 19.53 4.55
N GLN A 49 0.22 20.45 4.37
CA GLN A 49 0.48 21.61 5.24
C GLN A 49 -0.80 22.37 5.65
N ASN A 50 -1.71 22.56 4.70
CA ASN A 50 -2.94 23.33 4.88
C ASN A 50 -4.19 22.44 5.09
N GLN A 51 -4.01 21.15 5.39
CA GLN A 51 -5.07 20.15 5.47
C GLN A 51 -4.92 19.29 6.75
N PRO A 52 -5.06 19.91 7.94
CA PRO A 52 -4.84 19.21 9.22
C PRO A 52 -5.86 18.09 9.46
N HIS A 53 -7.12 18.28 9.07
CA HIS A 53 -8.15 17.26 9.21
C HIS A 53 -7.87 16.02 8.35
N LEU A 54 -7.40 16.21 7.10
CA LEU A 54 -7.02 15.10 6.25
C LEU A 54 -5.81 14.36 6.82
N SER A 55 -4.82 15.08 7.34
CA SER A 55 -3.65 14.45 7.99
C SER A 55 -4.05 13.59 9.19
N GLN A 56 -4.98 14.07 10.03
CA GLN A 56 -5.52 13.32 11.16
C GLN A 56 -6.28 12.07 10.69
N ASP A 57 -7.09 12.19 9.63
CA ASP A 57 -7.85 11.06 9.09
C ASP A 57 -6.93 9.99 8.48
N VAL A 58 -5.84 10.40 7.80
CA VAL A 58 -4.80 9.48 7.30
C VAL A 58 -4.11 8.73 8.44
N ILE A 59 -3.75 9.43 9.52
CA ILE A 59 -3.15 8.79 10.71
C ILE A 59 -4.15 7.81 11.33
N LYS A 60 -5.43 8.20 11.44
CA LYS A 60 -6.45 7.32 12.03
C LYS A 60 -6.70 6.08 11.17
N TRP A 61 -6.72 6.25 9.85
CA TRP A 61 -6.78 5.15 8.90
C TRP A 61 -5.57 4.23 9.03
N GLN A 62 -4.35 4.77 9.14
CA GLN A 62 -3.13 3.98 9.34
C GLN A 62 -3.22 3.11 10.58
N GLU A 63 -3.63 3.67 11.73
CA GLU A 63 -3.81 2.90 12.97
C GLU A 63 -4.79 1.74 12.80
N ASN A 64 -5.94 2.00 12.17
CA ASN A 64 -6.96 0.97 11.94
C ASN A 64 -6.46 -0.12 10.99
N TRP A 65 -5.75 0.27 9.92
CA TRP A 65 -5.17 -0.64 8.95
C TRP A 65 -4.12 -1.54 9.62
N GLN A 66 -3.22 -0.95 10.40
CA GLN A 66 -2.18 -1.68 11.14
C GLN A 66 -2.77 -2.62 12.19
N ALA A 67 -3.86 -2.24 12.84
CA ALA A 67 -4.57 -3.14 13.75
C ALA A 67 -5.14 -4.37 13.01
N CYS A 68 -5.68 -4.18 11.80
CA CYS A 68 -6.15 -5.30 10.98
C CYS A 68 -5.00 -6.20 10.53
N ASP A 69 -3.88 -5.62 10.08
CA ASP A 69 -2.69 -6.37 9.67
C ASP A 69 -2.09 -7.15 10.86
N GLN A 70 -2.01 -6.54 12.04
CA GLN A 70 -1.58 -7.20 13.27
C GLN A 70 -2.48 -8.39 13.64
N LEU A 71 -3.79 -8.23 13.56
CA LEU A 71 -4.76 -9.30 13.82
C LEU A 71 -4.66 -10.41 12.77
N GLN A 72 -4.37 -10.07 11.52
CA GLN A 72 -4.16 -11.03 10.45
C GLN A 72 -2.88 -11.84 10.67
N MET A 73 -1.78 -11.20 11.03
CA MET A 73 -0.48 -11.88 11.16
C MET A 73 -0.32 -12.64 12.47
N ASN A 74 -0.92 -12.16 13.57
CA ASN A 74 -0.65 -12.67 14.92
C ASN A 74 -1.90 -13.12 15.69
N GLY A 75 -3.10 -12.88 15.14
CA GLY A 75 -4.37 -13.29 15.73
C GLY A 75 -4.81 -14.67 15.24
N ALA A 76 -5.77 -15.28 15.95
CA ALA A 76 -6.40 -16.54 15.53
C ALA A 76 -7.93 -16.44 15.41
N ILE A 77 -8.55 -15.47 16.07
CA ILE A 77 -10.02 -15.39 16.19
C ILE A 77 -10.62 -14.49 15.10
N LEU A 78 -9.99 -13.34 14.83
CA LEU A 78 -10.50 -12.30 13.91
C LEU A 78 -9.66 -12.15 12.64
N GLU A 79 -8.72 -13.07 12.38
CA GLU A 79 -7.81 -13.03 11.24
C GLU A 79 -8.56 -12.82 9.92
N HIS A 80 -9.60 -13.63 9.66
CA HIS A 80 -10.32 -13.59 8.40
C HIS A 80 -11.06 -12.26 8.20
N GLN A 81 -11.72 -11.75 9.23
CA GLN A 81 -12.42 -10.46 9.18
C GLN A 81 -11.44 -9.31 8.98
N ALA A 82 -10.32 -9.32 9.71
CA ALA A 82 -9.27 -8.31 9.62
C ALA A 82 -8.62 -8.29 8.24
N LEU A 83 -8.28 -9.48 7.70
CA LEU A 83 -7.75 -9.62 6.34
C LEU A 83 -8.70 -9.05 5.29
N LYS A 84 -10.00 -9.34 5.43
CA LYS A 84 -11.01 -8.86 4.48
C LYS A 84 -11.06 -7.33 4.38
N GLU A 85 -10.90 -6.63 5.50
CA GLU A 85 -10.92 -5.16 5.53
C GLU A 85 -9.74 -4.51 4.78
N ILE A 86 -8.57 -5.16 4.73
CA ILE A 86 -7.35 -4.62 4.09
C ILE A 86 -7.05 -5.20 2.70
N ALA A 87 -7.54 -6.40 2.39
CA ALA A 87 -7.25 -7.11 1.13
C ALA A 87 -8.36 -7.03 0.08
N ASP A 88 -9.60 -6.74 0.49
CA ASP A 88 -10.71 -6.56 -0.43
C ASP A 88 -11.08 -5.08 -0.54
N HIS A 89 -10.83 -4.54 -1.73
CA HIS A 89 -11.05 -3.15 -2.11
C HIS A 89 -12.49 -2.64 -1.92
N GLN A 90 -13.46 -3.54 -1.71
CA GLN A 90 -14.86 -3.18 -1.46
C GLN A 90 -15.22 -3.07 0.03
N ASN A 91 -14.35 -3.44 0.96
CA ASN A 91 -14.63 -3.27 2.39
C ASN A 91 -14.33 -1.86 2.88
N THR A 92 -14.79 -1.59 4.09
CA THR A 92 -14.86 -0.24 4.66
C THR A 92 -13.48 0.40 4.74
N LEU A 93 -12.50 -0.33 5.29
CA LEU A 93 -11.17 0.22 5.51
C LEU A 93 -10.39 0.44 4.22
N ALA A 94 -10.51 -0.48 3.26
CA ALA A 94 -9.92 -0.31 1.93
C ALA A 94 -10.57 0.85 1.15
N LYS A 95 -11.90 0.98 1.21
CA LYS A 95 -12.62 2.13 0.61
C LYS A 95 -12.18 3.45 1.22
N HIS A 96 -12.01 3.52 2.54
CA HIS A 96 -11.52 4.71 3.22
C HIS A 96 -10.09 5.06 2.79
N GLY A 97 -9.18 4.08 2.75
CA GLY A 97 -7.82 4.30 2.26
C GLY A 97 -7.74 4.76 0.80
N ARG A 98 -8.58 4.20 -0.07
CA ARG A 98 -8.71 4.66 -1.47
C ARG A 98 -9.23 6.09 -1.57
N TYR A 99 -10.23 6.45 -0.76
CA TYR A 99 -10.73 7.81 -0.67
C TYR A 99 -9.62 8.77 -0.23
N LEU A 100 -8.88 8.43 0.82
CA LEU A 100 -7.76 9.24 1.32
C LEU A 100 -6.68 9.44 0.24
N ALA A 101 -6.31 8.38 -0.48
CA ALA A 101 -5.36 8.47 -1.59
C ALA A 101 -5.85 9.46 -2.68
N GLN A 102 -7.14 9.45 -3.00
CA GLN A 102 -7.74 10.39 -3.96
C GLN A 102 -7.72 11.83 -3.44
N GLU A 103 -8.02 12.07 -2.17
CA GLU A 103 -7.96 13.42 -1.58
C GLU A 103 -6.53 13.96 -1.56
N ILE A 104 -5.55 13.11 -1.20
CA ILE A 104 -4.13 13.47 -1.25
C ILE A 104 -3.70 13.82 -2.68
N GLU A 105 -4.11 13.03 -3.69
CA GLU A 105 -3.82 13.32 -5.10
C GLU A 105 -4.41 14.66 -5.56
N LYS A 106 -5.65 14.97 -5.17
CA LYS A 106 -6.30 16.25 -5.52
C LYS A 106 -5.53 17.45 -4.98
N ILE A 107 -5.02 17.36 -3.76
CA ILE A 107 -4.30 18.45 -3.07
C ILE A 107 -2.86 18.57 -3.59
N SER A 108 -2.17 17.44 -3.75
CA SER A 108 -0.75 17.41 -4.11
C SER A 108 -0.49 17.49 -5.62
N HIS A 109 -1.50 17.18 -6.43
CA HIS A 109 -1.39 16.98 -7.87
C HIS A 109 -0.40 15.87 -8.27
N ILE A 110 -0.09 14.95 -7.35
CA ILE A 110 0.79 13.81 -7.58
C ILE A 110 -0.07 12.54 -7.65
N PRO A 111 0.08 11.71 -8.71
CA PRO A 111 -0.58 10.40 -8.80
C PRO A 111 -0.37 9.58 -7.52
N THR A 112 -1.45 9.29 -6.80
CA THR A 112 -1.39 8.64 -5.48
C THR A 112 -2.09 7.29 -5.53
N TYR A 113 -1.32 6.23 -5.33
CA TYR A 113 -1.80 4.85 -5.43
C TYR A 113 -2.14 4.30 -4.04
N TYR A 114 -3.25 3.60 -3.92
CA TYR A 114 -3.58 2.86 -2.71
C TYR A 114 -2.97 1.45 -2.78
N TYR A 115 -2.23 1.06 -1.74
CA TYR A 115 -1.75 -0.31 -1.61
C TYR A 115 -2.88 -1.25 -1.19
N LEU A 116 -3.19 -2.22 -2.05
CA LEU A 116 -4.14 -3.29 -1.76
C LEU A 116 -3.37 -4.53 -1.31
N TYR A 117 -3.52 -4.90 -0.04
CA TYR A 117 -2.84 -6.04 0.56
C TYR A 117 -3.24 -7.37 -0.09
N ARG A 118 -2.29 -8.30 -0.21
CA ARG A 118 -2.56 -9.63 -0.76
C ARG A 118 -1.85 -10.74 0.02
N VAL A 119 -2.64 -11.68 0.53
CA VAL A 119 -2.21 -12.98 1.07
C VAL A 119 -3.25 -14.04 0.71
N GLY A 120 -2.87 -15.32 0.70
CA GLY A 120 -3.73 -16.42 0.23
C GLY A 120 -3.53 -16.75 -1.25
N GLY A 121 -4.61 -17.14 -1.94
CA GLY A 121 -4.57 -17.55 -3.35
C GLY A 121 -4.36 -19.07 -3.54
N GLN A 122 -4.51 -19.53 -4.78
CA GLN A 122 -4.51 -20.96 -5.12
C GLN A 122 -3.15 -21.46 -5.62
N SER A 123 -2.45 -20.65 -6.42
CA SER A 123 -1.12 -20.95 -6.95
C SER A 123 -0.41 -19.66 -7.39
N LEU A 124 0.92 -19.71 -7.50
CA LEU A 124 1.72 -18.62 -8.06
C LEU A 124 1.25 -18.23 -9.48
N GLU A 125 1.00 -19.23 -10.33
CA GLU A 125 0.50 -19.01 -11.69
C GLU A 125 -0.83 -18.25 -11.69
N ASN A 126 -1.77 -18.60 -10.80
CA ASN A 126 -3.04 -17.89 -10.71
C ASN A 126 -2.84 -16.43 -10.26
N GLU A 127 -1.96 -16.20 -9.28
CA GLU A 127 -1.65 -14.87 -8.77
C GLU A 127 -1.06 -13.97 -9.87
N GLN A 128 -0.12 -14.47 -10.67
CA GLN A 128 0.53 -13.74 -11.77
C GLN A 128 -0.43 -13.28 -12.87
N HIS A 129 -1.53 -14.02 -13.08
CA HIS A 129 -2.56 -13.73 -14.08
C HIS A 129 -3.78 -12.99 -13.54
N ARG A 130 -3.74 -12.53 -12.28
CA ARG A 130 -4.84 -11.75 -11.70
C ARG A 130 -5.02 -10.43 -12.43
N HIS A 131 -6.29 -10.06 -12.61
CA HIS A 131 -6.68 -8.77 -13.14
C HIS A 131 -6.88 -7.75 -12.01
N CYS A 132 -6.89 -6.46 -12.37
CA CYS A 132 -7.24 -5.38 -11.45
C CYS A 132 -8.63 -5.65 -10.86
N PRO A 133 -8.81 -5.68 -9.53
CA PRO A 133 -10.08 -6.04 -8.92
C PRO A 133 -11.18 -4.99 -9.15
N GLU A 134 -10.81 -3.73 -9.42
CA GLU A 134 -11.75 -2.64 -9.66
C GLU A 134 -12.24 -2.59 -11.12
N CYS A 135 -11.32 -2.58 -12.10
CA CYS A 135 -11.69 -2.43 -13.52
C CYS A 135 -11.62 -3.71 -14.35
N GLY A 136 -11.11 -4.81 -13.81
CA GLY A 136 -10.89 -6.07 -14.55
C GLY A 136 -9.78 -6.01 -15.59
N GLY A 137 -9.07 -4.89 -15.73
CA GLY A 137 -7.98 -4.74 -16.69
C GLY A 137 -6.70 -5.48 -16.28
N ASN A 138 -5.80 -5.71 -17.24
CA ASN A 138 -4.45 -6.17 -16.92
C ASN A 138 -3.68 -5.05 -16.18
N TRP A 139 -2.96 -5.44 -15.13
CA TRP A 139 -2.22 -4.54 -14.25
C TRP A 139 -0.88 -5.14 -13.80
N THR A 140 -0.48 -6.30 -14.35
CA THR A 140 0.79 -6.93 -14.05
C THR A 140 1.94 -6.11 -14.63
N LEU A 141 2.96 -5.86 -13.82
CA LEU A 141 4.17 -5.16 -14.21
C LEU A 141 5.17 -6.11 -14.85
N LYS A 142 5.91 -5.63 -15.85
CA LYS A 142 7.01 -6.40 -16.47
C LYS A 142 8.18 -6.63 -15.50
N LYS A 143 8.41 -5.68 -14.61
CA LYS A 143 9.40 -5.76 -13.54
C LYS A 143 8.75 -5.27 -12.24
N PRO A 144 8.91 -5.98 -11.11
CA PRO A 144 8.40 -5.50 -9.83
C PRO A 144 9.00 -4.15 -9.45
N ILE A 145 8.19 -3.27 -8.87
CA ILE A 145 8.65 -2.02 -8.27
C ILE A 145 9.16 -2.34 -6.86
N PHE A 146 10.37 -1.87 -6.54
CA PHE A 146 11.06 -2.14 -5.27
C PHE A 146 11.19 -3.62 -4.91
N GLU A 147 11.12 -4.52 -5.91
CA GLU A 147 11.11 -5.97 -5.71
C GLU A 147 9.93 -6.47 -4.84
N ILE A 148 8.90 -5.64 -4.62
CA ILE A 148 7.75 -5.94 -3.76
C ILE A 148 6.43 -5.87 -4.54
N PHE A 149 6.28 -4.86 -5.39
CA PHE A 149 5.00 -4.58 -6.05
C PHE A 149 4.99 -5.11 -7.48
N HIS A 150 4.19 -6.14 -7.72
CA HIS A 150 4.05 -6.79 -9.02
C HIS A 150 2.89 -6.25 -9.86
N PHE A 151 1.97 -5.52 -9.24
CA PHE A 151 0.76 -5.02 -9.90
C PHE A 151 0.58 -3.53 -9.68
N LYS A 152 0.25 -2.80 -10.75
CA LYS A 152 -0.07 -1.38 -10.71
C LYS A 152 -1.10 -1.03 -11.76
N CYS A 153 -2.21 -0.45 -11.34
CA CYS A 153 -3.29 0.02 -12.22
C CYS A 153 -3.40 1.54 -12.16
N ASP A 154 -3.01 2.20 -13.25
CA ASP A 154 -3.01 3.66 -13.36
C ASP A 154 -4.42 4.25 -13.41
N GLN A 155 -5.36 3.51 -14.02
CA GLN A 155 -6.78 3.91 -14.09
C GLN A 155 -7.44 3.91 -12.71
N CYS A 156 -7.16 2.90 -11.89
CA CYS A 156 -7.83 2.72 -10.59
C CYS A 156 -7.04 3.26 -9.41
N ARG A 157 -5.81 3.73 -9.64
CA ARG A 157 -4.85 4.14 -8.60
C ARG A 157 -4.63 3.03 -7.56
N LEU A 158 -4.42 1.80 -8.02
CA LEU A 158 -4.14 0.65 -7.16
C LEU A 158 -2.72 0.13 -7.40
N ILE A 159 -2.06 -0.29 -6.34
CA ILE A 159 -0.79 -1.03 -6.38
C ILE A 159 -0.90 -2.24 -5.44
N SER A 160 -0.29 -3.37 -5.81
CA SER A 160 -0.37 -4.59 -5.02
C SER A 160 0.83 -5.51 -5.32
N ASN A 161 0.99 -6.53 -4.48
CA ASN A 161 2.01 -7.56 -4.57
C ASN A 161 1.43 -8.91 -5.02
N ILE A 162 2.29 -9.84 -5.43
CA ILE A 162 1.94 -11.26 -5.42
C ILE A 162 1.71 -11.67 -3.97
N SER A 163 0.70 -12.51 -3.72
CA SER A 163 0.42 -13.04 -2.40
C SER A 163 1.69 -13.47 -1.66
N TRP A 164 1.81 -13.03 -0.41
CA TRP A 164 2.94 -13.36 0.45
C TRP A 164 3.13 -14.89 0.63
N ASN A 165 2.09 -15.71 0.41
CA ASN A 165 2.19 -17.17 0.46
C ASN A 165 3.08 -17.78 -0.64
N PHE A 166 3.22 -17.10 -1.79
CA PHE A 166 3.99 -17.61 -2.93
C PHE A 166 5.29 -16.83 -3.15
N TYR A 167 5.62 -15.89 -2.27
CA TYR A 167 6.76 -14.99 -2.44
C TYR A 167 8.12 -15.72 -2.45
N SER A 168 8.24 -16.85 -1.73
CA SER A 168 9.45 -17.67 -1.77
C SER A 168 9.62 -18.46 -3.08
N GLU A 169 8.51 -18.81 -3.74
CA GLU A 169 8.51 -19.54 -5.01
C GLU A 169 8.82 -18.63 -6.19
N GLU A 170 8.47 -17.34 -6.09
CA GLU A 170 8.76 -16.34 -7.12
C GLU A 170 10.26 -16.03 -7.27
N LYS A 171 11.06 -16.25 -6.24
CA LYS A 171 12.52 -16.00 -6.26
C LYS A 171 13.37 -17.18 -6.75
N GLN A 172 12.75 -18.30 -7.11
CA GLN A 172 13.43 -19.49 -7.68
C GLN A 172 13.46 -19.45 -9.21
#